data_AF-A0A3D9N8Q5-F1
#
_entry.id   AF-A0A3D9N8Q5-F1
#
_cell.length_a   1.000
_cell.length_b   1.000
_cell.length_c   1.000
_cell.angle_alpha   90.00
_cell.angle_beta   90.00
_cell.angle_gamma   90.00
#
_symmetry.space_group_name_H-M   'P 1'
#
loop_
_entity.id
_entity.type
_entity.pdbx_description
1 polymer ?
#
loop_
_entity_poly.entity_id
_entity_poly.type
_entity_poly.pdbx_seq_one_letter_code
_entity_poly.pdbx_strand_id
1 'polypeptide(L)'
;MYSIEEVRKNYKRFPDAKIENIARNESKGLRREILNVLKDEIIRRQLNLSLISWIDAETKSFEGLERKNLIQKIQYQHCPKCLEKTKLFGFETHTVKSFLIGTSSSRDEQILCASCGKTAKLNAIVITFFAGWWSGKGFLLTPFTILKDALNFLFIDKISDRILNAFVDDRTGSFRRYGTDDSVLTRLIQWKNNSDDNSSSYE
;
A
#
# COMPACT_ATOMS: atom_id res chain seq x y z
N MET A 1 -13.05 -24.66 -2.20
CA MET A 1 -13.04 -23.74 -1.04
C MET A 1 -13.13 -24.60 0.21
N TYR A 2 -12.18 -24.49 1.15
CA TYR A 2 -12.17 -25.33 2.36
C TYR A 2 -13.35 -24.99 3.29
N SER A 3 -13.93 -26.02 3.91
CA SER A 3 -14.98 -25.86 4.92
C SER A 3 -14.40 -25.36 6.25
N ILE A 4 -15.25 -24.80 7.12
CA ILE A 4 -14.84 -24.31 8.44
C ILE A 4 -14.31 -25.47 9.30
N GLU A 5 -14.94 -26.64 9.17
CA GLU A 5 -14.58 -27.87 9.87
C GLU A 5 -13.22 -28.40 9.43
N GLU A 6 -12.90 -28.35 8.13
CA GLU A 6 -11.57 -28.70 7.60
C GLU A 6 -10.50 -27.76 8.13
N VAL A 7 -10.75 -26.46 8.10
CA VAL A 7 -9.82 -25.45 8.65
C VAL A 7 -9.55 -25.72 10.13
N ARG A 8 -10.60 -25.99 10.92
CA ARG A 8 -10.48 -26.33 12.35
C ARG A 8 -9.65 -27.60 12.57
N LYS A 9 -9.87 -28.65 11.75
CA LYS A 9 -9.07 -29.89 11.82
C LYS A 9 -7.60 -29.64 11.46
N ASN A 10 -7.34 -28.81 10.46
CA ASN A 10 -5.99 -28.47 10.03
C ASN A 10 -5.26 -27.65 11.08
N TYR A 11 -5.89 -26.63 11.65
CA TYR A 11 -5.28 -25.79 12.68
C TYR A 11 -4.91 -26.61 13.92
N LYS A 12 -5.74 -27.57 14.34
CA LYS A 12 -5.40 -28.50 15.43
C LYS A 12 -4.11 -29.29 15.20
N ARG A 13 -3.72 -29.54 13.95
CA ARG A 13 -2.50 -30.27 13.58
C ARG A 13 -1.28 -29.36 13.43
N PHE A 14 -1.47 -28.05 13.33
CA PHE A 14 -0.36 -27.13 13.18
C PHE A 14 0.38 -26.92 14.50
N PRO A 15 1.70 -26.73 14.47
CA PRO A 15 2.45 -26.33 15.65
C PRO A 15 2.11 -24.89 16.04
N ASP A 16 2.36 -24.53 17.29
CA ASP A 16 2.03 -23.22 17.86
C ASP A 16 2.66 -22.08 17.05
N ALA A 17 3.94 -22.22 16.68
CA ALA A 17 4.64 -21.24 15.84
C ALA A 17 3.92 -20.94 14.51
N LYS A 18 3.27 -21.95 13.90
CA LYS A 18 2.50 -21.74 12.67
C LYS A 18 1.17 -21.01 12.95
N ILE A 19 0.50 -21.31 14.06
CA ILE A 19 -0.70 -20.58 14.48
C ILE A 19 -0.37 -19.11 14.77
N GLU A 20 0.74 -18.83 15.46
CA GLU A 20 1.20 -17.47 15.71
C GLU A 20 1.56 -16.74 14.41
N ASN A 21 2.24 -17.40 13.48
CA ASN A 21 2.56 -16.82 12.17
C ASN A 21 1.31 -16.45 11.38
N ILE A 22 0.30 -17.34 11.36
CA ILE A 22 -0.98 -17.06 10.69
C ILE A 22 -1.65 -15.84 11.33
N ALA A 23 -1.68 -15.76 12.66
CA ALA A 23 -2.25 -14.63 13.38
C ALA A 23 -1.56 -13.30 13.06
N ARG A 24 -0.22 -13.29 12.98
CA ARG A 24 0.57 -12.07 12.76
C ARG A 24 0.58 -11.60 11.32
N ASN A 25 0.71 -12.53 10.37
CA ASN A 25 1.09 -12.22 8.99
C ASN A 25 0.00 -12.53 7.96
N GLU A 26 -0.93 -13.45 8.26
CA GLU A 26 -1.91 -13.94 7.28
C GLU A 26 -3.35 -13.52 7.63
N SER A 27 -3.59 -13.00 8.84
CA SER A 27 -4.92 -12.72 9.39
C SER A 27 -5.78 -11.77 8.55
N LYS A 28 -5.18 -10.75 7.93
CA LYS A 28 -5.90 -9.78 7.07
C LYS A 28 -6.61 -10.44 5.87
N GLY A 29 -6.08 -11.54 5.35
CA GLY A 29 -6.66 -12.25 4.20
C GLY A 29 -7.69 -13.32 4.56
N LEU A 30 -7.93 -13.58 5.84
CA LEU A 30 -8.81 -14.66 6.28
C LEU A 30 -10.28 -14.22 6.33
N ARG A 31 -11.18 -15.16 6.01
CA ARG A 31 -12.63 -14.95 6.17
C ARG A 31 -12.99 -14.78 7.65
N ARG A 32 -14.06 -14.02 7.91
CA ARG A 32 -14.54 -13.76 9.28
C ARG A 32 -14.79 -15.04 10.08
N GLU A 33 -15.33 -16.09 9.47
CA GLU A 33 -15.56 -17.35 10.19
C GLU A 33 -14.25 -18.07 10.55
N ILE A 34 -13.24 -17.98 9.67
CA ILE A 34 -11.91 -18.56 9.90
C ILE A 34 -11.19 -17.81 11.02
N LEU A 35 -11.34 -16.48 11.08
CA LEU A 35 -10.76 -15.66 12.15
C LEU A 35 -11.25 -16.09 13.53
N ASN A 36 -12.52 -16.43 13.66
CA ASN A 36 -13.07 -16.94 14.91
C ASN A 36 -12.43 -18.28 15.29
N VAL A 37 -12.30 -19.20 14.34
CA VAL A 37 -11.61 -20.49 14.56
C VAL A 37 -10.16 -20.28 14.98
N LEU A 38 -9.45 -19.32 14.38
CA LEU A 38 -8.08 -18.99 14.76
C LEU A 38 -7.98 -18.46 16.19
N LYS A 39 -8.88 -17.55 16.59
CA LYS A 39 -8.95 -17.00 17.95
C LYS A 39 -9.28 -18.08 18.99
N ASP A 40 -10.24 -18.94 18.69
CA ASP A 40 -10.60 -20.09 19.55
C ASP A 40 -9.38 -20.99 19.79
N GLU A 41 -8.59 -21.24 18.75
CA GLU A 41 -7.40 -22.09 18.83
C GLU A 41 -6.28 -21.44 19.66
N ILE A 42 -6.08 -20.12 19.54
CA ILE A 42 -5.14 -19.34 20.36
C ILE A 42 -5.52 -19.45 21.85
N ILE A 43 -6.81 -19.28 22.17
CA ILE A 43 -7.33 -19.38 23.55
C ILE A 43 -7.17 -20.81 24.07
N ARG A 44 -7.59 -21.81 23.28
CA ARG A 44 -7.55 -23.24 23.66
C ARG A 44 -6.15 -23.70 24.03
N ARG A 45 -5.14 -23.20 23.32
CA ARG A 45 -3.72 -23.53 23.51
C ARG A 45 -3.01 -22.64 24.53
N GLN A 46 -3.70 -21.65 25.09
CA GLN A 46 -3.13 -20.65 25.99
C GLN A 46 -1.93 -19.90 25.36
N LEU A 47 -1.99 -19.66 24.05
CA LEU A 47 -1.00 -18.84 23.35
C LEU A 47 -1.13 -17.37 23.78
N ASN A 48 -0.16 -16.55 23.39
CA ASN A 48 -0.14 -15.14 23.73
C ASN A 48 -1.44 -14.43 23.28
N LEU A 49 -2.25 -13.99 24.24
CA LEU A 49 -3.55 -13.36 23.98
C LEU A 49 -3.46 -12.03 23.22
N SER A 50 -2.28 -11.39 23.19
CA SER A 50 -2.05 -10.21 22.34
C SER A 50 -2.16 -10.51 20.85
N LEU A 51 -2.12 -11.78 20.44
CA LEU A 51 -2.40 -12.19 19.06
C LEU A 51 -3.86 -11.93 18.68
N ILE A 52 -4.80 -12.02 19.63
CA ILE A 52 -6.22 -11.75 19.37
C ILE A 52 -6.41 -10.26 19.07
N SER A 53 -5.83 -9.38 19.88
CA SER A 53 -5.90 -7.94 19.64
C SER A 53 -5.18 -7.54 18.36
N TRP A 54 -4.11 -8.25 17.99
CA TRP A 54 -3.45 -8.08 16.68
C TRP A 54 -4.37 -8.44 15.51
N ILE A 55 -5.02 -9.60 15.57
CA ILE A 55 -6.00 -10.03 14.55
C ILE A 55 -7.12 -9.01 14.42
N ASP A 56 -7.67 -8.54 15.55
CA ASP A 56 -8.74 -7.55 15.56
C ASP A 56 -8.29 -6.22 14.95
N ALA A 57 -7.08 -5.77 15.26
CA ALA A 57 -6.53 -4.56 14.68
C ALA A 57 -6.34 -4.66 13.16
N GLU A 58 -5.82 -5.78 12.65
CA GLU A 58 -5.57 -5.95 11.21
C GLU A 58 -6.85 -6.17 10.39
N THR A 59 -7.90 -6.70 11.01
CA THR A 59 -9.13 -7.10 10.28
C THR A 59 -10.28 -6.11 10.41
N LYS A 60 -10.23 -5.20 11.40
CA LYS A 60 -11.25 -4.15 11.60
C LYS A 60 -10.99 -2.94 10.70
N SER A 61 -11.46 -3.04 9.46
CA SER A 61 -11.45 -1.99 8.44
C SER A 61 -12.03 -0.66 8.94
N PHE A 62 -11.55 0.44 8.37
CA PHE A 62 -12.14 1.77 8.54
C PHE A 62 -13.29 1.92 7.55
N GLU A 63 -14.50 2.24 8.02
CA GLU A 63 -15.70 2.31 7.20
C GLU A 63 -16.44 3.65 7.37
N GLY A 64 -17.25 4.02 6.38
CA GLY A 64 -18.15 5.18 6.43
C GLY A 64 -17.46 6.49 6.81
N LEU A 65 -17.97 7.15 7.87
CA LEU A 65 -17.48 8.43 8.36
C LEU A 65 -16.07 8.32 8.97
N GLU A 66 -15.76 7.21 9.64
CA GLU A 66 -14.45 6.98 10.25
C GLU A 66 -13.34 7.01 9.20
N ARG A 67 -13.59 6.33 8.07
CA ARG A 67 -12.67 6.30 6.93
C ARG A 67 -12.49 7.68 6.32
N LYS A 68 -13.59 8.41 6.10
CA LYS A 68 -13.53 9.77 5.53
C LYS A 68 -12.72 10.71 6.41
N ASN A 69 -12.92 10.67 7.73
CA ASN A 69 -12.17 11.48 8.68
C ASN A 69 -10.67 11.13 8.68
N LEU A 70 -10.33 9.84 8.61
CA LEU A 70 -8.94 9.40 8.52
C LEU A 70 -8.27 9.87 7.23
N ILE A 71 -8.93 9.71 6.08
CA ILE A 71 -8.42 10.20 4.78
C ILE A 71 -8.24 11.72 4.84
N GLN A 72 -9.20 12.45 5.40
CA GLN A 72 -9.08 13.89 5.55
C GLN A 72 -7.88 14.26 6.44
N LYS A 73 -7.71 13.59 7.59
CA LYS A 73 -6.52 13.80 8.45
C LYS A 73 -5.22 13.56 7.70
N ILE A 74 -5.14 12.50 6.88
CA ILE A 74 -3.98 12.21 6.03
C ILE A 74 -3.75 13.34 5.02
N GLN A 75 -4.81 13.80 4.37
CA GLN A 75 -4.74 14.86 3.36
C GLN A 75 -4.25 16.21 3.91
N TYR A 76 -4.42 16.49 5.21
CA TYR A 76 -4.00 17.76 5.81
C TYR A 76 -2.69 17.65 6.64
N GLN A 77 -1.92 16.58 6.45
CA GLN A 77 -0.56 16.48 7.00
C GLN A 77 0.44 17.35 6.21
N HIS A 78 1.60 17.60 6.81
CA HIS A 78 2.71 18.25 6.13
C HIS A 78 3.25 17.35 5.01
N CYS A 79 3.57 17.94 3.86
CA CYS A 79 4.15 17.19 2.75
C CYS A 79 5.50 16.59 3.17
N PRO A 80 5.73 15.26 2.98
CA PRO A 80 6.98 14.64 3.41
C PRO A 80 8.21 15.11 2.61
N LYS A 81 8.01 15.76 1.45
CA LYS A 81 9.09 16.23 0.56
C LYS A 81 9.45 17.69 0.76
N CYS A 82 8.46 18.58 0.89
CA CYS A 82 8.69 20.03 1.03
C CYS A 82 8.25 20.60 2.38
N LEU A 83 7.68 19.78 3.27
CA LEU A 83 7.19 20.15 4.60
C LEU A 83 6.05 21.18 4.63
N GLU A 84 5.60 21.68 3.48
CA GLU A 84 4.46 22.59 3.40
C GLU A 84 3.16 21.93 3.84
N LYS A 85 2.35 22.68 4.61
CA LYS A 85 1.03 22.23 5.07
C LYS A 85 -0.03 22.53 4.01
N THR A 86 -0.11 21.67 3.02
CA THR A 86 -1.06 21.76 1.90
C THR A 86 -1.77 20.43 1.71
N LYS A 87 -2.89 20.44 0.99
CA LYS A 87 -3.64 19.20 0.72
C LYS A 87 -2.74 18.19 0.00
N LEU A 88 -2.60 17.00 0.60
CA LEU A 88 -1.89 15.87 0.03
C LEU A 88 -2.83 15.06 -0.88
N PHE A 89 -2.22 14.45 -1.88
CA PHE A 89 -2.86 13.60 -2.88
C PHE A 89 -2.00 12.36 -3.07
N GLY A 90 -2.64 11.26 -3.47
CA GLY A 90 -1.93 10.11 -4.01
C GLY A 90 -1.52 10.35 -5.46
N PHE A 91 -0.25 10.14 -5.76
CA PHE A 91 0.33 10.22 -7.09
C PHE A 91 0.88 8.88 -7.50
N GLU A 92 0.72 8.57 -8.78
CA GLU A 92 1.29 7.39 -9.43
C GLU A 92 2.18 7.86 -10.58
N THR A 93 3.40 7.33 -10.62
CA THR A 93 4.39 7.63 -11.66
C THR A 93 4.91 6.36 -12.30
N HIS A 94 5.01 6.34 -13.62
CA HIS A 94 5.63 5.24 -14.36
C HIS A 94 6.92 5.73 -15.01
N THR A 95 8.00 4.97 -14.85
CA THR A 95 9.27 5.26 -15.51
C THR A 95 9.67 4.09 -16.39
N VAL A 96 9.98 4.34 -17.66
CA VAL A 96 10.53 3.33 -18.57
C VAL A 96 11.95 3.73 -18.97
N LYS A 97 12.89 2.83 -18.73
CA LYS A 97 14.29 2.97 -19.16
C LYS A 97 14.63 1.80 -20.07
N SER A 98 14.97 2.10 -21.31
CA SER A 98 15.41 1.14 -22.31
C SER A 98 16.91 1.26 -22.51
N PHE A 99 17.55 0.10 -22.69
CA PHE A 99 18.93 -0.05 -23.11
C PHE A 99 18.93 -0.91 -24.38
N LEU A 100 20.03 -0.93 -25.14
CA LEU A 100 20.13 -1.63 -26.44
C LEU A 100 19.60 -3.08 -26.43
N ILE A 101 19.67 -3.78 -25.29
CA ILE A 101 19.34 -5.21 -25.15
C ILE A 101 18.10 -5.44 -24.25
N GLY A 102 17.54 -4.41 -23.61
CA GLY A 102 16.49 -4.62 -22.60
C GLY A 102 15.67 -3.38 -22.26
N THR A 103 14.58 -3.59 -21.54
CA THR A 103 13.67 -2.54 -21.05
C THR A 103 13.33 -2.79 -19.60
N SER A 104 13.55 -1.81 -18.75
CA SER A 104 13.12 -1.79 -17.35
C SER A 104 11.96 -0.79 -17.21
N SER A 105 10.93 -1.20 -16.47
CA SER A 105 9.78 -0.35 -16.15
C SER A 105 9.54 -0.36 -14.64
N SER A 106 9.43 0.81 -14.04
CA SER A 106 9.07 0.95 -12.62
C SER A 106 7.76 1.73 -12.45
N ARG A 107 7.06 1.41 -11.37
CA ARG A 107 5.81 2.05 -10.95
C ARG A 107 5.92 2.40 -9.47
N ASP A 108 5.66 3.65 -9.16
CA ASP A 108 5.78 4.21 -7.80
C ASP A 108 4.49 4.95 -7.43
N GLU A 109 3.99 4.71 -6.21
CA GLU A 109 2.80 5.34 -5.64
C GLU A 109 3.15 6.14 -4.38
N GLN A 110 3.07 7.46 -4.46
CA GLN A 110 3.50 8.39 -3.39
C GLN A 110 2.35 9.27 -2.91
N ILE A 111 2.34 9.63 -1.63
CA ILE A 111 1.42 10.62 -1.05
C ILE A 111 2.18 11.94 -0.87
N LEU A 112 1.83 12.95 -1.68
CA LEU A 112 2.56 14.23 -1.78
C LEU A 112 1.60 15.40 -1.95
N CYS A 113 2.08 16.63 -1.73
CA CYS A 113 1.33 17.82 -2.13
C CYS A 113 1.30 17.96 -3.66
N ALA A 114 0.36 18.78 -4.16
CA ALA A 114 0.15 18.94 -5.59
C ALA A 114 1.39 19.40 -6.37
N SER A 115 2.21 20.31 -5.82
CA SER A 115 3.43 20.78 -6.48
C SER A 115 4.47 19.66 -6.57
N CYS A 116 4.81 19.02 -5.45
CA CYS A 116 5.79 17.93 -5.41
C CYS A 116 5.39 16.74 -6.28
N GLY A 117 4.13 16.32 -6.22
CA GLY A 117 3.63 15.18 -6.99
C GLY A 117 3.59 15.45 -8.50
N LYS A 118 3.15 16.65 -8.92
CA LYS A 118 3.20 17.05 -10.34
C LYS A 118 4.63 17.10 -10.86
N THR A 119 5.58 17.64 -10.09
CA THR A 119 7.00 17.65 -10.48
C THR A 119 7.58 16.24 -10.58
N ALA A 120 7.26 15.35 -9.63
CA ALA A 120 7.71 13.94 -9.70
C ALA A 120 7.18 13.26 -10.97
N LYS A 121 5.92 13.48 -11.30
CA LYS A 121 5.28 12.93 -12.50
C LYS A 121 5.87 13.47 -13.80
N LEU A 122 6.11 14.78 -13.87
CA LEU A 122 6.78 15.39 -15.02
C LEU A 122 8.20 14.85 -15.20
N ASN A 123 8.95 14.70 -14.10
CA ASN A 123 10.29 14.12 -14.15
C ASN A 123 10.26 12.67 -14.66
N ALA A 124 9.31 11.84 -14.22
CA ALA A 124 9.14 10.47 -14.70
C ALA A 124 8.82 10.42 -16.20
N ILE A 125 7.95 11.32 -16.69
CA ILE A 125 7.63 11.47 -18.12
C ILE A 125 8.88 11.88 -18.92
N VAL A 126 9.65 12.87 -18.44
CA VAL A 126 10.87 13.35 -19.10
C VAL A 126 11.92 12.23 -19.16
N ILE A 127 12.15 11.51 -18.05
CA ILE A 127 13.07 10.38 -18.02
C ILE A 127 12.62 9.31 -19.01
N THR A 128 11.34 8.95 -19.00
CA THR A 128 10.77 7.97 -19.93
C THR A 128 10.92 8.42 -21.38
N PHE A 129 10.72 9.71 -21.66
CA PHE A 129 10.88 10.28 -23.00
C PHE A 129 12.34 10.32 -23.47
N PHE A 130 13.36 10.37 -22.62
CA PHE A 130 14.75 10.34 -23.10
C PHE A 130 15.37 8.95 -23.02
N ALA A 131 14.97 8.14 -22.04
CA ALA A 131 15.54 6.82 -21.79
C ALA A 131 14.71 5.69 -22.38
N GLY A 132 13.46 5.90 -22.81
CA GLY A 132 12.56 4.82 -23.21
C GLY A 132 12.80 4.26 -24.62
N TRP A 133 13.50 4.97 -25.51
CA TRP A 133 13.51 4.67 -26.96
C TRP A 133 14.64 3.75 -27.43
N TRP A 134 15.61 3.42 -26.58
CA TRP A 134 16.85 2.75 -27.00
C TRP A 134 16.72 1.27 -27.35
N SER A 135 15.51 0.71 -27.39
CA SER A 135 15.25 -0.68 -27.79
C SER A 135 13.99 -0.77 -28.67
N GLY A 136 13.88 -1.82 -29.50
CA GLY A 136 12.71 -2.02 -30.36
C GLY A 136 11.39 -2.15 -29.57
N LYS A 137 11.42 -2.78 -28.39
CA LYS A 137 10.26 -2.81 -27.47
C LYS A 137 9.99 -1.45 -26.85
N GLY A 138 11.05 -0.74 -26.48
CA GLY A 138 10.99 0.60 -25.91
C GLY A 138 10.32 1.63 -26.82
N PHE A 139 10.58 1.55 -28.14
CA PHE A 139 9.98 2.45 -29.13
C PHE A 139 8.45 2.41 -29.15
N LEU A 140 7.83 1.25 -28.88
CA LEU A 140 6.37 1.11 -28.80
C LEU A 140 5.82 1.39 -27.39
N LEU A 141 6.53 0.96 -26.34
CA LEU A 141 6.09 1.10 -24.95
C LEU A 141 6.15 2.54 -24.44
N THR A 142 7.14 3.31 -24.89
CA THR A 142 7.38 4.69 -24.44
C THR A 142 6.23 5.65 -24.78
N PRO A 143 5.73 5.76 -26.04
CA PRO A 143 4.63 6.66 -26.35
C PRO A 143 3.34 6.27 -25.64
N PHE A 144 3.07 4.96 -25.49
CA PHE A 144 1.91 4.47 -24.75
C PHE A 144 1.98 4.86 -23.27
N THR A 145 3.15 4.70 -22.64
CA THR A 145 3.35 5.05 -21.22
C THR A 145 3.23 6.55 -20.99
N ILE A 146 3.81 7.37 -21.87
CA ILE A 146 3.68 8.84 -21.80
C ILE A 146 2.22 9.26 -21.93
N LEU A 147 1.48 8.69 -22.89
CA LEU A 147 0.06 9.00 -23.07
C LEU A 147 -0.76 8.59 -21.85
N LYS A 148 -0.52 7.39 -21.31
CA LYS A 148 -1.17 6.92 -20.08
C LYS A 148 -0.88 7.86 -18.91
N ASP A 149 0.36 8.28 -18.72
CA ASP A 149 0.72 9.17 -17.62
C ASP A 149 0.20 10.60 -17.80
N ALA A 150 0.10 11.08 -19.04
CA ALA A 150 -0.58 12.33 -19.37
C ALA A 150 -2.09 12.26 -19.07
N LEU A 151 -2.78 11.17 -19.42
CA LEU A 151 -4.18 10.96 -19.04
C LEU A 151 -4.33 10.86 -17.51
N ASN A 152 -3.44 10.12 -16.85
CA ASN A 152 -3.40 10.04 -15.38
C ASN A 152 -3.14 11.42 -14.73
N PHE A 153 -2.54 12.38 -15.44
CA PHE A 153 -2.38 13.75 -14.95
C PHE A 153 -3.70 14.53 -14.95
N LEU A 154 -4.63 14.20 -15.86
CA LEU A 154 -5.97 14.79 -15.88
C LEU A 154 -6.88 14.19 -14.80
N PHE A 155 -6.67 12.92 -14.43
CA PHE A 155 -7.48 12.20 -13.44
C PHE A 155 -6.80 12.06 -12.07
N ILE A 156 -6.07 13.09 -11.62
CA ILE A 156 -5.35 13.08 -10.33
C ILE A 156 -6.28 12.76 -9.16
N ASP A 157 -7.48 13.35 -9.10
CA ASP A 157 -8.39 13.11 -7.97
C ASP A 157 -8.81 11.65 -7.85
N LYS A 158 -9.17 11.01 -8.96
CA LYS A 158 -9.58 9.58 -8.98
C LYS A 158 -8.43 8.66 -8.58
N ILE A 159 -7.21 8.95 -9.03
CA ILE A 159 -6.01 8.18 -8.69
C ILE A 159 -5.64 8.41 -7.23
N SER A 160 -5.71 9.65 -6.77
CA SER A 160 -5.48 10.03 -5.38
C SER A 160 -6.44 9.29 -4.46
N ASP A 161 -7.73 9.27 -4.77
CA ASP A 161 -8.71 8.54 -4.00
C ASP A 161 -8.38 7.05 -3.94
N ARG A 162 -8.03 6.42 -5.08
CA ARG A 162 -7.60 5.01 -5.10
C ARG A 162 -6.42 4.75 -4.17
N ILE A 163 -5.37 5.57 -4.26
CA ILE A 163 -4.13 5.41 -3.49
C ILE A 163 -4.37 5.66 -2.00
N LEU A 164 -5.10 6.71 -1.63
CA LEU A 164 -5.40 7.02 -0.24
C LEU A 164 -6.27 5.94 0.41
N ASN A 165 -7.26 5.42 -0.32
CA ASN A 165 -8.09 4.32 0.15
C ASN A 165 -7.27 3.03 0.33
N ALA A 166 -6.44 2.68 -0.67
CA ALA A 166 -5.54 1.53 -0.57
C ALA A 166 -4.56 1.66 0.61
N PHE A 167 -4.01 2.86 0.81
CA PHE A 167 -3.13 3.15 1.95
C PHE A 167 -3.82 2.93 3.30
N VAL A 168 -5.09 3.36 3.44
CA VAL A 168 -5.87 3.09 4.66
C VAL A 168 -6.07 1.59 4.87
N ASP A 169 -6.43 0.86 3.82
CA ASP A 169 -6.68 -0.58 3.89
C ASP A 169 -5.38 -1.33 4.23
N ASP A 170 -4.25 -0.94 3.63
CA ASP A 170 -2.93 -1.52 3.84
C ASP A 170 -2.32 -1.24 5.20
N ARG A 171 -2.71 -0.14 5.84
CA ARG A 171 -2.19 0.28 7.14
C ARG A 171 -3.22 0.24 8.25
N THR A 172 -4.35 -0.44 8.02
CA THR A 172 -5.45 -0.56 9.00
C THR A 172 -4.95 -1.02 10.37
N GLY A 173 -4.19 -2.12 10.46
CA GLY A 173 -3.69 -2.57 11.74
C GLY A 173 -2.70 -1.62 12.41
N SER A 174 -1.86 -0.93 11.65
CA SER A 174 -0.98 0.12 12.19
C SER A 174 -1.78 1.28 12.79
N PHE A 175 -2.83 1.75 12.11
CA PHE A 175 -3.69 2.82 12.64
C PHE A 175 -4.49 2.36 13.86
N ARG A 176 -4.98 1.12 13.87
CA ARG A 176 -5.72 0.57 15.01
C ARG A 176 -4.83 0.36 16.24
N ARG A 177 -3.54 0.01 16.05
CA ARG A 177 -2.59 -0.25 17.14
C ARG A 177 -1.90 1.00 17.68
N TYR A 178 -1.47 1.89 16.79
CA TYR A 178 -0.67 3.06 17.16
C TYR A 178 -1.45 4.37 17.13
N GLY A 179 -2.71 4.35 16.70
CA GLY A 179 -3.55 5.53 16.60
C GLY A 179 -3.43 6.28 15.27
N THR A 180 -4.04 7.46 15.23
CA THR A 180 -4.15 8.33 14.04
C THR A 180 -3.62 9.74 14.31
N ASP A 181 -2.65 9.84 15.22
CA ASP A 181 -1.99 11.09 15.57
C ASP A 181 -1.04 11.54 14.46
N ASP A 182 -0.80 12.85 14.36
CA ASP A 182 -0.04 13.46 13.27
C ASP A 182 1.37 12.87 13.10
N SER A 183 2.05 12.51 14.21
CA SER A 183 3.37 11.87 14.18
C SER A 183 3.34 10.48 13.56
N VAL A 184 2.30 9.69 13.86
CA VAL A 184 2.09 8.35 13.30
C VAL A 184 1.73 8.45 11.83
N LEU A 185 0.84 9.37 11.47
CA LEU A 185 0.45 9.61 10.07
C LEU A 185 1.67 10.02 9.23
N THR A 186 2.45 11.00 9.70
CA THR A 186 3.66 11.48 9.02
C THR A 186 4.66 10.35 8.81
N ARG A 187 4.92 9.54 9.85
CA ARG A 187 5.83 8.40 9.76
C ARG A 187 5.37 7.35 8.75
N LEU A 188 4.07 7.01 8.74
CA LEU A 188 3.52 6.01 7.82
C LEU A 188 3.49 6.50 6.38
N ILE A 189 3.22 7.79 6.15
CA ILE A 189 3.29 8.43 4.84
C ILE A 189 4.73 8.41 4.31
N GLN A 190 5.71 8.81 5.13
CA GLN A 190 7.13 8.76 4.75
C GLN A 190 7.58 7.34 4.42
N TRP A 191 7.19 6.37 5.26
CA TRP A 191 7.49 4.97 5.01
C TRP A 191 6.90 4.50 3.66
N LYS A 192 5.65 4.88 3.33
CA LYS A 192 5.03 4.52 2.04
C LYS A 192 5.82 5.09 0.86
N ASN A 193 6.20 6.36 0.93
CA ASN A 193 6.92 7.03 -0.15
C ASN A 193 8.33 6.48 -0.36
N ASN A 194 8.99 6.00 0.70
CA ASN A 194 10.35 5.45 0.63
C ASN A 194 10.39 3.94 0.29
N SER A 195 9.28 3.22 0.50
CA SER A 195 9.23 1.76 0.26
C SER A 195 9.20 1.43 -1.23
N ASP A 196 8.64 2.32 -2.05
CA ASP A 196 8.51 2.13 -3.49
C ASP A 196 9.81 2.51 -4.25
N ASP A 197 10.69 3.32 -3.65
CA ASP A 197 12.04 3.61 -4.18
C ASP A 197 12.94 2.35 -4.20
N ASN A 198 12.77 1.42 -3.24
CA ASN A 198 13.60 0.22 -3.11
C ASN A 198 13.12 -0.99 -3.93
N SER A 199 11.91 -0.97 -4.48
CA SER A 199 11.44 -2.03 -5.40
C SER A 199 12.05 -1.95 -6.81
N SER A 200 12.89 -0.94 -7.08
CA SER A 200 13.55 -0.73 -8.38
C SER A 200 14.97 -1.32 -8.48
N SER A 201 15.46 -2.01 -7.45
CA SER A 201 16.86 -2.45 -7.33
C SER A 201 17.10 -3.93 -7.67
N TYR A 202 16.05 -4.69 -8.01
CA TYR A 202 16.19 -6.08 -8.43
C TYR A 202 15.17 -6.40 -9.52
N GLU A 203 15.59 -6.26 -10.78
CA GLU A 203 15.18 -7.07 -11.95
C GLU A 203 16.03 -6.71 -13.17
#